data_AF-A0A967T6W0-F1
#
_entry.id   AF-A0A967T6W0-F1
#
_cell.length_a   1.000
_cell.length_b   1.000
_cell.length_c   1.000
_cell.angle_alpha   90.00
_cell.angle_beta   90.00
_cell.angle_gamma   90.00
#
_symmetry.space_group_name_H-M   'P 1'
#
loop_
_entity.id
_entity.type
_entity.pdbx_description
1 polymer ?
#
loop_
_entity_poly.entity_id
_entity_poly.type
_entity_poly.pdbx_seq_one_letter_code
_entity_poly.pdbx_strand_id
1 'polypeptide(L)'
;MLCGGGCPADNICPGCLRDLPRNDSACTGCGLARAGCAQGLCGDCLARPPAWDAVHAPLRYEFPVDVLIHMLKYRRRLAAAAALARAMAPGQPQAKALAPVMLIPVPMHWSREWARGYNHAFELARALSRRSGSPLARGRLVRSRRTPPQTGLEAAARRRNLRGAFRWDGGHLDG
;
A
#
# COMPACT_ATOMS: atom_id res chain seq x y z
N MET A 1 -18.60 7.47 -10.94
CA MET A 1 -18.03 7.96 -12.21
C MET A 1 -16.52 8.15 -11.99
N LEU A 2 -15.67 7.30 -12.57
CA LEU A 2 -14.21 7.49 -12.69
C LEU A 2 -14.00 7.62 -14.20
N CYS A 3 -13.79 8.84 -14.69
CA CYS A 3 -13.97 9.31 -16.06
C CYS A 3 -13.81 8.26 -17.20
N GLY A 4 -14.79 8.21 -18.12
CA GLY A 4 -14.74 7.44 -19.38
C GLY A 4 -14.06 8.17 -20.55
N GLY A 5 -13.46 9.34 -20.30
CA GLY A 5 -12.67 10.10 -21.27
C GLY A 5 -11.17 9.84 -21.11
N GLY A 6 -10.40 10.08 -22.18
CA GLY A 6 -8.97 9.77 -22.31
C GLY A 6 -8.17 9.99 -21.02
N CYS A 7 -7.85 8.88 -20.35
CA CYS A 7 -7.04 8.94 -19.14
C CYS A 7 -5.59 9.29 -19.53
N PRO A 8 -4.92 10.18 -18.76
CA PRO A 8 -3.47 10.38 -18.92
C PRO A 8 -2.72 9.06 -18.66
N ALA A 9 -1.42 8.99 -18.99
CA ALA A 9 -0.59 7.79 -18.81
C ALA A 9 -0.67 7.16 -17.39
N ASP A 10 -1.02 7.96 -16.38
CA ASP A 10 -1.21 7.55 -14.98
C ASP A 10 -2.60 6.97 -14.66
N ASN A 11 -3.46 6.78 -15.66
CA ASN A 11 -4.76 6.10 -15.58
C ASN A 11 -5.80 6.72 -14.62
N ILE A 12 -5.62 7.99 -14.23
CA ILE A 12 -6.60 8.78 -13.50
C ILE A 12 -6.48 10.25 -13.90
N CYS A 13 -7.60 10.90 -14.25
CA CYS A 13 -7.58 12.31 -14.60
C CYS A 13 -7.37 13.19 -13.36
N PRO A 14 -6.90 14.45 -13.51
CA PRO A 14 -6.69 15.36 -12.38
C PRO A 14 -7.95 15.63 -11.53
N GLY A 15 -9.14 15.65 -12.15
CA GLY A 15 -10.41 15.81 -11.44
C GLY A 15 -10.68 14.63 -10.51
N CYS A 16 -10.74 13.42 -11.07
CA CYS A 16 -10.94 12.20 -10.29
C CYS A 16 -9.87 12.00 -9.22
N LEU A 17 -8.64 12.45 -9.44
CA LEU A 17 -7.56 12.39 -8.44
C LEU A 17 -7.80 13.33 -7.25
N ARG A 18 -8.38 14.51 -7.48
CA ARG A 18 -8.76 15.45 -6.41
C ARG A 18 -9.96 14.94 -5.62
N ASP A 19 -10.89 14.26 -6.28
CA ASP A 19 -12.11 13.75 -5.67
C ASP A 19 -11.89 12.49 -4.82
N LEU A 20 -10.68 11.91 -4.83
CA LEU A 20 -10.37 10.77 -3.98
C LEU A 20 -10.45 11.17 -2.49
N PRO A 21 -11.10 10.36 -1.64
CA PRO A 21 -11.24 10.65 -0.22
C PRO A 21 -9.87 10.65 0.46
N ARG A 22 -9.38 11.85 0.79
CA ARG A 22 -8.11 12.06 1.48
C ARG A 22 -8.23 11.69 2.95
N ASN A 23 -7.14 11.16 3.49
CA ASN A 23 -7.01 10.86 4.90
C ASN A 23 -6.07 11.88 5.56
N ASP A 24 -6.58 13.10 5.72
CA ASP A 24 -5.81 14.23 6.28
C ASP A 24 -5.65 14.15 7.81
N SER A 25 -6.25 13.13 8.44
CA SER A 25 -6.22 12.89 9.89
C SER A 25 -5.63 11.51 10.23
N ALA A 26 -4.80 10.97 9.33
CA ALA A 26 -4.16 9.67 9.51
C ALA A 26 -3.18 9.71 10.69
N CYS A 27 -3.42 8.85 11.69
CA CYS A 27 -2.43 8.61 12.74
C CYS A 27 -1.13 8.06 12.11
N THR A 28 0.02 8.67 12.42
CA THR A 28 1.32 8.21 11.89
C THR A 28 1.70 6.82 12.40
N GLY A 29 1.09 6.36 13.50
CA GLY A 29 1.31 5.04 14.07
C GLY A 29 0.45 3.94 13.44
N CYS A 30 -0.87 4.12 13.32
CA CYS A 30 -1.76 3.05 12.83
C CYS A 30 -2.41 3.33 11.47
N GLY A 31 -2.26 4.54 10.93
CA GLY A 31 -2.86 4.98 9.66
C GLY A 31 -4.37 5.22 9.71
N LEU A 32 -5.04 5.00 10.85
CA LEU A 32 -6.47 5.25 11.00
C LEU A 32 -6.75 6.76 11.01
N ALA A 33 -7.83 7.16 10.33
CA ALA A 33 -8.38 8.50 10.43
C ALA A 33 -8.87 8.74 11.86
N ARG A 34 -8.24 9.69 12.58
CA ARG A 34 -8.58 10.03 13.96
C ARG A 34 -8.52 11.56 14.10
N ALA A 35 -9.58 12.15 14.64
CA ALA A 35 -9.60 13.58 14.91
C ALA A 35 -8.39 13.98 15.78
N GLY A 36 -7.73 15.09 15.44
CA GLY A 36 -6.55 15.58 16.16
C GLY A 36 -5.22 14.88 15.81
N CYS A 37 -5.22 13.85 14.95
CA CYS A 37 -4.01 13.09 14.59
C CYS A 37 -3.36 13.53 13.27
N ALA A 38 -3.66 14.74 12.77
CA ALA A 38 -3.27 15.19 11.43
C ALA A 38 -1.78 14.97 11.10
N GLN A 39 -0.89 14.97 12.11
CA GLN A 39 0.55 14.75 11.94
C GLN A 39 1.16 13.97 13.13
N GLY A 40 0.38 13.16 13.85
CA GLY A 40 0.82 12.57 15.11
C GLY A 40 0.22 11.21 15.46
N LEU A 41 0.62 10.70 16.63
CA LEU A 41 0.12 9.45 17.19
C LEU A 41 -1.23 9.66 17.88
N CYS A 42 -2.16 8.73 17.69
CA CYS A 42 -3.38 8.66 18.49
C CYS A 42 -3.09 8.10 19.89
N GLY A 43 -4.03 8.25 20.83
CA GLY A 43 -3.88 7.76 22.21
C GLY A 43 -3.54 6.26 22.30
N ASP A 44 -4.13 5.43 21.42
CA ASP A 44 -3.82 3.99 21.36
C ASP A 44 -2.36 3.72 20.98
N CYS A 45 -1.80 4.50 20.05
CA CYS A 45 -0.42 4.38 19.58
C CYS A 45 0.58 5.04 20.54
N LEU A 46 0.18 6.07 21.29
CA LEU A 46 1.01 6.64 22.36
C LEU A 46 1.16 5.66 23.52
N ALA A 47 0.05 5.02 23.94
CA ALA A 47 0.08 4.04 25.01
C ALA A 47 0.78 2.73 24.61
N ARG A 48 0.70 2.36 23.33
CA ARG A 48 1.34 1.15 22.77
C ARG A 48 2.02 1.50 21.44
N PRO A 49 3.27 2.00 21.50
CA PRO A 49 4.03 2.34 20.31
C PRO A 49 4.12 1.16 19.33
N PRO A 50 3.90 1.38 18.02
CA PRO A 50 4.06 0.34 17.02
C PRO A 50 5.53 -0.05 16.83
N ALA A 51 5.76 -1.22 16.24
CA ALA A 51 7.11 -1.72 15.90
C ALA A 51 7.66 -1.16 14.57
N TRP A 52 7.15 -0.03 14.12
CA TRP A 52 7.51 0.64 12.87
C TRP A 52 7.46 2.15 13.08
N ASP A 53 8.24 2.90 12.30
CA ASP A 53 8.42 4.34 12.52
C ASP A 53 7.18 5.15 12.10
N ALA A 54 6.59 4.80 10.96
CA ALA A 54 5.41 5.47 10.45
C ALA A 54 4.57 4.62 9.49
N VAL A 55 3.28 4.93 9.42
CA VAL A 55 2.32 4.45 8.41
C VAL A 55 1.89 5.62 7.54
N HIS A 56 2.12 5.50 6.23
CA HIS A 56 1.57 6.41 5.24
C HIS A 56 0.28 5.84 4.64
N ALA A 57 -0.86 6.42 5.01
CA ALA A 57 -2.18 6.01 4.55
C ALA A 57 -2.97 7.20 3.99
N PRO A 58 -2.57 7.80 2.84
CA PRO A 58 -3.07 9.10 2.36
C PRO A 58 -4.52 9.09 1.85
N LEU A 59 -5.18 7.94 1.82
CA LEU A 59 -6.53 7.74 1.30
C LEU A 59 -7.38 6.99 2.32
N ARG A 60 -8.65 7.36 2.44
CA ARG A 60 -9.63 6.58 3.19
C ARG A 60 -10.12 5.41 2.35
N TYR A 61 -10.42 4.29 3.01
CA TYR A 61 -10.98 3.10 2.36
C TYR A 61 -12.50 3.28 2.15
N GLU A 62 -12.84 4.18 1.23
CA GLU A 62 -14.20 4.59 0.89
C GLU A 62 -14.32 4.71 -0.64
N PHE A 63 -15.52 4.90 -1.16
CA PHE A 63 -15.71 5.15 -2.59
C PHE A 63 -14.95 6.41 -3.05
N PRO A 64 -14.24 6.39 -4.19
CA PRO A 64 -14.06 5.27 -5.14
C PRO A 64 -12.76 4.45 -4.94
N VAL A 65 -12.04 4.64 -3.83
CA VAL A 65 -10.76 3.97 -3.52
C VAL A 65 -10.95 2.48 -3.31
N ASP A 66 -12.02 2.07 -2.64
CA ASP A 66 -12.41 0.67 -2.47
C ASP A 66 -12.57 -0.05 -3.83
N VAL A 67 -13.20 0.60 -4.81
CA VAL A 67 -13.38 0.09 -6.18
C VAL A 67 -12.03 -0.02 -6.88
N LEU A 68 -11.16 1.00 -6.78
CA LEU A 68 -9.81 0.94 -7.36
C LEU A 68 -8.99 -0.22 -6.77
N ILE A 69 -9.03 -0.38 -5.45
CA ILE A 69 -8.36 -1.49 -4.75
C ILE A 69 -8.95 -2.83 -5.17
N HIS A 70 -10.28 -2.93 -5.32
CA HIS A 70 -10.95 -4.14 -5.77
C HIS A 70 -10.61 -4.48 -7.22
N MET A 71 -10.57 -3.49 -8.12
CA MET A 71 -10.17 -3.66 -9.52
C MET A 71 -8.73 -4.14 -9.66
N LEU A 72 -7.83 -3.57 -8.85
CA LEU A 72 -6.46 -4.05 -8.76
C LEU A 72 -6.45 -5.49 -8.25
N LYS A 73 -7.07 -5.77 -7.09
CA LYS A 73 -7.10 -7.09 -6.45
C LYS A 73 -7.71 -8.17 -7.36
N TYR A 74 -8.93 -8.01 -7.85
CA TYR A 74 -9.66 -9.16 -8.38
C TYR A 74 -9.88 -9.14 -9.89
N ARG A 75 -9.60 -8.00 -10.55
CA ARG A 75 -9.90 -7.82 -11.97
C ARG A 75 -8.66 -7.58 -12.84
N ARG A 76 -7.45 -7.77 -12.32
CA ARG A 76 -6.18 -7.59 -13.07
C ARG A 76 -6.02 -6.22 -13.73
N ARG A 77 -6.74 -5.18 -13.26
CA ARG A 77 -6.66 -3.84 -13.86
C ARG A 77 -5.42 -3.13 -13.34
N LEU A 78 -4.27 -3.35 -13.97
CA LEU A 78 -2.99 -2.74 -13.59
C LEU A 78 -3.01 -1.20 -13.68
N ALA A 79 -3.88 -0.66 -14.52
CA ALA A 79 -4.21 0.77 -14.57
C ALA A 79 -4.61 1.33 -13.19
N ALA A 80 -5.31 0.54 -12.36
CA ALA A 80 -5.65 0.94 -11.00
C ALA A 80 -4.41 1.07 -10.09
N ALA A 81 -3.34 0.30 -10.35
CA ALA A 81 -2.09 0.45 -9.60
C ALA A 81 -1.41 1.79 -9.88
N ALA A 82 -1.42 2.25 -11.13
CA ALA A 82 -0.88 3.55 -11.51
C ALA A 82 -1.69 4.70 -10.89
N ALA A 83 -3.02 4.61 -10.93
CA ALA A 83 -3.91 5.59 -10.31
C ALA A 83 -3.69 5.68 -8.79
N LEU A 84 -3.63 4.53 -8.11
CA LEU A 84 -3.35 4.46 -6.67
C LEU A 84 -1.96 5.01 -6.33
N ALA A 85 -0.92 4.66 -7.09
CA ALA A 85 0.43 5.19 -6.89
C ALA A 85 0.48 6.72 -7.06
N ARG A 86 -0.23 7.27 -8.05
CA ARG A 86 -0.36 8.72 -8.23
C ARG A 86 -1.10 9.38 -7.07
N ALA A 87 -2.12 8.73 -6.53
CA ALA A 87 -2.86 9.22 -5.38
C ALA A 87 -2.05 9.18 -4.06
N MET A 88 -1.15 8.20 -3.92
CA MET A 88 -0.27 8.06 -2.77
C MET A 88 0.91 9.04 -2.77
N ALA A 89 1.36 9.44 -3.97
CA ALA A 89 2.45 10.39 -4.19
C ALA A 89 2.05 11.48 -5.21
N PRO A 90 1.15 12.41 -4.83
CA PRO A 90 0.74 13.51 -5.70
C PRO A 90 1.88 14.54 -5.80
N GLY A 91 2.48 14.66 -6.98
CA GLY A 91 3.30 15.81 -7.39
C GLY A 91 4.45 16.22 -6.45
N GLN A 92 5.58 15.51 -6.53
CA GLN A 92 6.87 16.17 -6.31
C GLN A 92 7.86 15.80 -7.43
N PRO A 93 8.34 16.78 -8.21
CA PRO A 93 9.58 16.72 -8.98
C PRO A 93 10.83 16.81 -8.07
N GLN A 94 10.73 16.43 -6.80
CA GLN A 94 11.80 16.58 -5.82
C GLN A 94 11.94 15.28 -5.03
N ALA A 95 12.84 14.46 -5.54
CA ALA A 95 13.42 13.28 -4.92
C ALA A 95 14.22 13.60 -3.63
N LYS A 96 13.73 14.48 -2.74
CA LYS A 96 14.46 14.92 -1.54
C LYS A 96 13.76 14.65 -0.21
N ALA A 97 12.43 14.53 -0.17
CA ALA A 97 11.73 14.22 1.09
C ALA A 97 11.67 12.71 1.41
N LEU A 98 11.91 11.86 0.40
CA LEU A 98 12.21 10.45 0.58
C LEU A 98 13.68 10.29 0.14
N ALA A 99 14.62 10.38 1.07
CA ALA A 99 15.95 9.74 0.90
C ALA A 99 15.73 8.31 0.37
N PRO A 100 16.66 7.66 -0.35
CA PRO A 100 16.32 6.46 -1.14
C PRO A 100 15.78 5.31 -0.28
N VAL A 101 14.46 5.29 -0.06
CA VAL A 101 13.75 4.24 0.65
C VAL A 101 13.62 3.08 -0.32
N MET A 102 14.14 1.93 0.06
CA MET A 102 13.91 0.70 -0.70
C MET A 102 12.45 0.28 -0.55
N LEU A 103 11.75 0.15 -1.68
CA LEU A 103 10.39 -0.38 -1.68
C LEU A 103 10.43 -1.90 -1.64
N ILE A 104 9.81 -2.50 -0.63
CA ILE A 104 9.68 -3.95 -0.48
C ILE A 104 8.20 -4.33 -0.56
N PRO A 105 7.71 -4.91 -1.66
CA PRO A 105 6.33 -5.32 -1.77
C PRO A 105 6.08 -6.58 -0.93
N VAL A 106 4.95 -6.61 -0.22
CA VAL A 106 4.55 -7.79 0.57
C VAL A 106 4.24 -8.96 -0.38
N PRO A 107 4.94 -10.10 -0.28
CA PRO A 107 4.77 -11.22 -1.20
C PRO A 107 3.45 -11.97 -0.97
N MET A 108 2.95 -12.57 -2.05
CA MET A 108 1.97 -13.65 -1.98
C MET A 108 2.70 -14.99 -1.84
N HIS A 109 1.99 -16.04 -1.42
CA HIS A 109 2.56 -17.39 -1.49
C HIS A 109 2.68 -17.80 -2.96
N TRP A 110 3.80 -18.41 -3.36
CA TRP A 110 4.12 -18.72 -4.76
C TRP A 110 2.95 -19.41 -5.49
N SER A 111 2.29 -20.38 -4.84
CA SER A 111 1.18 -21.12 -5.44
C SER A 111 -0.04 -20.23 -5.72
N ARG A 112 -0.27 -19.19 -4.90
CA ARG A 112 -1.36 -18.22 -5.10
C ARG A 112 -1.00 -17.19 -6.16
N GLU A 113 0.27 -16.80 -6.22
CA GLU A 113 0.76 -15.91 -7.27
C GLU A 113 0.65 -16.58 -8.63
N TRP A 114 1.02 -17.86 -8.73
CA TRP A 114 0.86 -18.65 -9.95
C TRP A 114 -0.60 -18.78 -10.38
N ALA A 115 -1.51 -19.17 -9.47
CA ALA A 115 -2.94 -19.28 -9.78
C ALA A 115 -3.59 -17.94 -10.18
N ARG A 116 -3.08 -16.82 -9.66
CA ARG A 116 -3.63 -15.48 -9.93
C ARG A 116 -2.96 -14.80 -11.13
N GLY A 117 -1.73 -15.19 -11.45
CA GLY A 117 -0.89 -14.65 -12.52
C GLY A 117 -0.21 -13.31 -12.23
N TYR A 118 -0.31 -12.77 -11.00
CA TYR A 118 0.31 -11.51 -10.58
C TYR A 118 0.22 -11.24 -9.07
N ASN A 119 1.04 -10.30 -8.60
CA ASN A 119 1.01 -9.76 -7.23
C ASN A 119 0.70 -8.25 -7.21
N HIS A 120 -0.49 -7.89 -6.74
CA HIS A 120 -0.99 -6.52 -6.52
C HIS A 120 -0.02 -5.60 -5.80
N ALA A 121 0.60 -6.10 -4.73
CA ALA A 121 1.51 -5.30 -3.92
C ALA A 121 2.78 -4.99 -4.73
N PHE A 122 3.25 -5.96 -5.51
CA PHE A 122 4.36 -5.76 -6.45
C PHE A 122 3.99 -4.75 -7.55
N GLU A 123 2.80 -4.87 -8.13
CA GLU A 123 2.31 -3.97 -9.19
C GLU A 123 2.18 -2.52 -8.70
N LEU A 124 1.66 -2.32 -7.48
CA LEU A 124 1.59 -1.01 -6.84
C LEU A 124 2.99 -0.47 -6.50
N ALA A 125 3.86 -1.29 -5.92
CA ALA A 125 5.22 -0.89 -5.59
C ALA A 125 6.06 -0.56 -6.84
N ARG A 126 5.84 -1.28 -7.95
CA ARG A 126 6.44 -0.97 -9.25
C ARG A 126 5.97 0.38 -9.79
N ALA A 127 4.68 0.68 -9.66
CA ALA A 127 4.16 1.99 -10.04
C ALA A 127 4.72 3.11 -9.15
N LEU A 128 4.85 2.90 -7.84
CA LEU A 128 5.47 3.84 -6.92
C LEU A 128 6.96 4.05 -7.22
N SER A 129 7.73 2.98 -7.39
CA SER A 129 9.16 3.02 -7.74
C SER A 129 9.42 3.88 -8.98
N ARG A 130 8.64 3.68 -10.06
CA ARG A 130 8.74 4.50 -11.27
C ARG A 130 8.44 5.98 -11.04
N ARG A 131 7.61 6.30 -10.05
CA ARG A 131 7.20 7.68 -9.75
C ARG A 131 8.15 8.38 -8.77
N SER A 132 8.66 7.68 -7.78
CA SER A 132 9.53 8.24 -6.74
C SER A 132 11.02 8.14 -7.08
N GLY A 133 11.40 7.28 -8.04
CA GLY A 133 12.80 6.91 -8.28
C GLY A 133 13.36 5.92 -7.24
N SER A 134 12.55 5.46 -6.29
CA SER A 134 12.97 4.54 -5.25
C SER A 134 13.30 3.15 -5.80
N PRO A 135 14.37 2.48 -5.34
CA PRO A 135 14.68 1.12 -5.76
C PRO A 135 13.61 0.14 -5.27
N LEU A 136 13.20 -0.80 -6.13
CA LEU A 136 12.24 -1.85 -5.81
C LEU A 136 12.96 -3.18 -5.54
N ALA A 137 12.92 -3.64 -4.30
CA ALA A 137 13.45 -4.95 -3.93
C ALA A 137 12.57 -6.07 -4.49
N ARG A 138 13.19 -7.06 -5.13
CA ARG A 138 12.52 -8.26 -5.63
C ARG A 138 13.06 -9.49 -4.90
N GLY A 139 12.16 -10.39 -4.48
CA GLY A 139 12.54 -11.69 -3.90
C GLY A 139 13.16 -11.66 -2.50
N ARG A 140 13.36 -10.48 -1.89
CA ARG A 140 13.98 -10.34 -0.55
C ARG A 140 13.04 -10.67 0.60
N LEU A 141 11.76 -10.32 0.48
CA LEU A 141 10.73 -10.76 1.41
C LEU A 141 10.01 -11.96 0.79
N VAL A 142 10.03 -13.11 1.47
CA VAL A 142 9.46 -14.37 0.98
C VAL A 142 8.32 -14.79 1.89
N ARG A 143 7.18 -15.18 1.31
CA ARG A 143 6.10 -15.83 2.06
C ARG A 143 6.29 -17.35 2.01
N SER A 144 6.95 -17.90 3.03
CA SER A 144 7.32 -19.31 3.12
C SER A 144 6.12 -20.24 3.34
N ARG A 145 5.06 -19.76 4.00
CA ARG A 145 3.91 -20.58 4.39
C ARG A 145 2.63 -20.24 3.65
N ARG A 146 2.02 -21.25 3.04
CA ARG A 146 0.64 -21.17 2.55
C ARG A 146 -0.31 -21.08 3.75
N THR A 147 -1.08 -20.00 3.78
CA THR A 147 -2.00 -19.65 4.87
C THR A 147 -3.40 -19.50 4.29
N PRO A 148 -4.49 -19.77 5.03
CA PRO A 148 -5.84 -19.45 4.59
C PRO A 148 -6.02 -17.96 4.20
N PRO A 149 -6.98 -17.62 3.33
CA PRO A 149 -7.31 -16.22 3.05
C PRO A 149 -7.56 -15.44 4.35
N GLN A 150 -7.10 -14.18 4.40
CA GLN A 150 -7.35 -13.32 5.56
C GLN A 150 -8.72 -12.65 5.54
N THR A 151 -9.37 -12.61 4.37
CA THR A 151 -10.74 -12.12 4.22
C THR A 151 -11.67 -12.90 5.14
N GLY A 152 -12.51 -12.20 5.90
CA GLY A 152 -13.43 -12.82 6.87
C GLY A 152 -12.79 -13.19 8.22
N LEU A 153 -11.46 -13.16 8.37
CA LEU A 153 -10.84 -13.40 9.67
C LEU A 153 -10.90 -12.15 10.55
N GLU A 154 -11.11 -12.34 11.85
CA GLU A 154 -10.94 -11.29 12.86
C GLU A 154 -9.47 -10.96 13.14
N ALA A 155 -9.20 -9.84 13.81
CA ALA A 155 -7.84 -9.34 14.06
C ALA A 155 -6.92 -10.37 14.75
N ALA A 156 -7.42 -11.07 15.79
CA ALA A 156 -6.63 -12.08 16.48
C ALA A 156 -6.32 -13.27 15.57
N ALA A 157 -7.30 -13.75 14.81
CA ALA A 157 -7.12 -14.83 13.84
C ALA A 157 -6.15 -14.44 12.71
N ARG A 158 -6.21 -13.19 12.22
CA ARG A 158 -5.25 -12.65 11.23
C ARG A 158 -3.82 -12.68 11.76
N ARG A 159 -3.60 -12.21 12.99
CA ARG A 159 -2.27 -12.24 13.64
C ARG A 159 -1.74 -13.67 13.72
N ARG A 160 -2.55 -14.61 14.22
CA ARG A 160 -2.16 -16.03 14.29
C ARG A 160 -1.85 -16.61 12.92
N ASN A 161 -2.67 -16.28 11.91
CA ASN A 161 -2.49 -16.74 10.55
C ASN A 161 -1.18 -16.24 9.94
N LEU A 162 -0.70 -15.04 10.31
CA LEU A 162 0.55 -14.48 9.78
C LEU A 162 1.82 -14.87 10.53
N ARG A 163 1.73 -15.47 11.73
CA ARG A 163 2.90 -15.89 12.50
C ARG A 163 3.80 -16.83 11.68
N GLY A 164 5.08 -16.48 11.59
CA GLY A 164 6.10 -17.22 10.82
C GLY A 164 5.78 -17.36 9.33
N ALA A 165 4.87 -16.56 8.77
CA ALA A 165 4.47 -16.70 7.37
C ALA A 165 5.44 -16.03 6.39
N PHE A 166 6.24 -15.08 6.88
CA PHE A 166 7.20 -14.31 6.08
C PHE A 166 8.62 -14.49 6.62
N ARG A 167 9.59 -14.50 5.71
CA ARG A 167 11.02 -14.54 5.98
C ARG A 167 11.70 -13.44 5.17
N TRP A 168 12.60 -12.71 5.82
CA TRP A 168 13.50 -11.77 5.16
C TRP A 168 14.77 -12.51 4.69
N ASP A 169 15.19 -12.21 3.46
CA ASP A 169 16.33 -12.80 2.77
C ASP A 169 17.25 -11.69 2.24
N GLY A 170 17.80 -10.93 3.19
CA GLY A 170 18.71 -9.81 2.94
C GLY A 170 19.50 -9.45 4.21
N GLY A 171 20.40 -8.47 4.08
CA GLY A 171 21.11 -7.91 5.23
C GLY A 171 20.19 -7.16 6.20
N HIS A 172 20.76 -6.67 7.31
CA HIS A 172 20.04 -5.77 8.19
C HIS A 172 19.53 -4.55 7.39
N LEU A 173 18.28 -4.15 7.65
CA LEU A 173 17.72 -2.93 7.09
C LEU A 173 17.88 -1.87 8.17
N ASP A 174 18.72 -0.86 7.92
CA ASP A 174 18.77 0.32 8.79
C ASP A 174 17.45 1.08 8.63
N GLY A 175 16.78 1.35 9.76
CA GLY A 175 15.56 2.13 9.86
C GLY A 175 15.84 3.47 10.51
#